data_AF-A0A2K8T2C4-F1
#
_entry.id   AF-A0A2K8T2C4-F1
#
_cell.length_a   1.000
_cell.length_b   1.000
_cell.length_c   1.000
_cell.angle_alpha   90.00
_cell.angle_beta   90.00
_cell.angle_gamma   90.00
#
_symmetry.space_group_name_H-M   'P 1'
#
loop_
_entity.id
_entity.type
_entity.pdbx_description
1 polymer ?
#
loop_
_entity_poly.entity_id
_entity_poly.type
_entity_poly.pdbx_seq_one_letter_code
_entity_poly.pdbx_strand_id
1 'polypeptide(L)'
;MLVLNRKDIVSTFSTNGIKRHLAVDTLGFPFFTHCTKANLSDDKGLIEMLTKNIGYFQSKPVNTPKITILLDHGYHTEYLREELEKVYPQIMTKIRFELSAKPSKQEKKDQGKSGFVPVAARWVIERSNAWMERCKIVRIQVKGY
;
A
#
# COMPACT_ATOMS: atom_id res chain seq x y z
N MET A 1 4.47 -1.34 24.77
CA MET A 1 4.23 -2.23 23.61
C MET A 1 3.02 -1.69 22.84
N LEU A 2 3.24 -0.92 21.77
CA LEU A 2 2.17 -0.41 20.91
C LEU A 2 1.59 -1.59 20.10
N VAL A 3 0.55 -2.24 20.64
CA VAL A 3 -0.30 -3.15 19.88
C VAL A 3 -1.22 -2.26 19.05
N LEU A 4 -0.92 -2.12 17.76
CA LEU A 4 -1.79 -1.39 16.86
C LEU A 4 -2.36 -2.33 15.83
N ASN A 5 -3.67 -2.53 15.94
CA ASN A 5 -4.57 -3.08 14.94
C ASN A 5 -4.61 -2.07 13.78
N ARG A 6 -3.50 -1.94 13.04
CA ARG A 6 -3.30 -0.89 12.02
C ARG A 6 -3.78 -1.41 10.67
N LYS A 7 -4.58 -0.57 10.02
CA LYS A 7 -4.84 -0.67 8.60
C LYS A 7 -3.83 0.23 7.90
N ASP A 8 -3.06 -0.35 7.00
CA ASP A 8 -2.12 0.35 6.15
C ASP A 8 -2.72 0.46 4.73
N ILE A 9 -2.41 1.53 4.02
CA ILE A 9 -2.97 1.85 2.71
C ILE A 9 -1.80 2.06 1.74
N VAL A 10 -1.84 1.40 0.58
CA VAL A 10 -0.76 1.47 -0.41
C VAL A 10 -1.19 2.31 -1.61
N SER A 11 -0.28 3.16 -2.10
CA SER A 11 -0.47 3.91 -3.35
C SER A 11 0.78 3.92 -4.23
N THR A 12 0.56 4.08 -5.54
CA THR A 12 1.61 4.20 -6.56
C THR A 12 1.47 5.49 -7.35
N PHE A 13 2.60 6.07 -7.75
CA PHE A 13 2.61 7.21 -8.66
C PHE A 13 3.91 7.29 -9.46
N SER A 14 3.85 7.89 -10.64
CA SER A 14 4.95 7.92 -11.60
C SER A 14 5.43 9.34 -11.86
N THR A 15 6.74 9.57 -11.77
CA THR A 15 7.40 10.84 -12.07
C THR A 15 8.70 10.57 -12.82
N ASN A 16 8.89 11.19 -13.99
CA ASN A 16 10.16 11.14 -14.75
C ASN A 16 10.71 9.71 -14.95
N GLY A 17 9.85 8.72 -15.23
CA GLY A 17 10.27 7.33 -15.44
C GLY A 17 10.52 6.50 -14.16
N ILE A 18 10.20 7.04 -12.98
CA ILE A 18 10.26 6.34 -11.68
C ILE A 18 8.84 6.16 -11.14
N LYS A 19 8.54 4.98 -10.61
CA LYS A 19 7.36 4.70 -9.80
C LYS A 19 7.72 4.73 -8.32
N ARG A 20 6.96 5.45 -7.51
CA ARG A 20 7.06 5.40 -6.05
C ARG A 20 5.89 4.61 -5.49
N HIS A 21 6.19 3.67 -4.60
CA HIS A 21 5.27 2.87 -3.81
C HIS A 21 5.31 3.40 -2.39
N LEU A 22 4.15 3.75 -1.85
CA LEU A 22 4.02 4.32 -0.53
C LEU A 22 2.97 3.52 0.25
N ALA A 23 3.38 2.89 1.35
CA ALA A 23 2.48 2.40 2.37
C ALA A 23 2.34 3.45 3.46
N VAL A 24 1.12 3.85 3.80
CA VAL A 24 0.81 4.78 4.88
C VAL A 24 -0.14 4.12 5.89
N ASP A 25 -0.11 4.55 7.14
CA ASP A 25 -1.14 4.11 8.08
C ASP A 25 -2.47 4.87 7.89
N THR A 26 -3.52 4.48 8.61
CA THR A 26 -4.83 5.18 8.62
C THR A 26 -4.78 6.68 8.92
N LEU A 27 -3.72 7.18 9.57
CA LEU A 27 -3.56 8.62 9.87
C LEU A 27 -2.82 9.37 8.75
N GLY A 28 -2.26 8.64 7.79
CA GLY A 28 -1.50 9.19 6.66
C GLY A 28 0.00 9.32 6.96
N PHE A 29 0.51 8.65 7.99
CA PHE A 29 1.94 8.63 8.24
C PHE A 29 2.63 7.61 7.31
N PRO A 30 3.68 8.00 6.58
CA PRO A 30 4.49 7.06 5.80
C PRO A 30 5.02 5.93 6.67
N PHE A 31 4.76 4.71 6.25
CA PHE A 31 5.18 3.48 6.91
C PHE A 31 6.33 2.81 6.15
N PHE A 32 6.12 2.52 4.86
CA PHE A 32 7.16 2.05 3.95
C PHE A 32 7.15 2.87 2.67
N THR A 33 8.34 3.08 2.10
CA THR A 33 8.53 3.73 0.81
C THR A 33 9.47 2.91 -0.05
N HIS A 34 9.14 2.69 -1.31
CA HIS A 34 10.01 2.01 -2.26
C HIS A 34 9.89 2.64 -3.64
N CYS A 35 10.98 2.71 -4.38
CA CYS A 35 11.01 3.31 -5.72
C CYS A 35 11.47 2.27 -6.74
N THR A 36 10.79 2.22 -7.87
CA THR A 36 11.05 1.28 -8.97
C THR A 36 11.10 2.04 -10.29
N LYS A 37 11.58 1.37 -11.35
CA LYS A 37 11.42 1.88 -12.72
C LYS A 37 9.93 1.95 -13.08
N ALA A 38 9.55 2.88 -13.95
CA ALA A 38 8.14 3.08 -14.33
C ALA A 38 7.53 1.90 -15.09
N ASN A 39 8.34 1.06 -15.73
CA ASN A 39 7.86 -0.13 -16.43
C ASN A 39 7.55 -1.32 -15.51
N LEU A 40 7.92 -1.26 -14.23
CA LEU A 40 7.61 -2.32 -13.28
C LEU A 40 6.12 -2.28 -12.91
N SER A 41 5.47 -3.43 -12.82
CA SER A 41 4.08 -3.51 -12.38
C SER A 41 3.94 -3.13 -10.91
N ASP A 42 2.75 -2.67 -10.55
CA ASP A 42 2.46 -2.21 -9.19
C ASP A 42 2.49 -3.39 -8.19
N ASP A 43 2.01 -4.57 -8.60
CA ASP A 43 2.13 -5.80 -7.80
C ASP A 43 3.59 -6.13 -7.47
N LYS A 44 4.47 -6.12 -8.48
CA LYS A 44 5.90 -6.39 -8.28
C LYS A 44 6.56 -5.35 -7.37
N GLY A 45 6.22 -4.08 -7.55
CA GLY A 45 6.71 -3.02 -6.68
C GLY A 45 6.27 -3.17 -5.23
N LEU A 46 5.03 -3.59 -4.99
CA LEU A 46 4.53 -3.90 -3.65
C LEU A 46 5.25 -5.12 -3.04
N ILE A 47 5.42 -6.20 -3.81
CA ILE A 47 6.16 -7.40 -3.36
C ILE A 47 7.58 -7.01 -2.97
N GLU A 48 8.30 -6.27 -3.80
CA GLU A 48 9.65 -5.78 -3.50
C GLU A 48 9.67 -4.92 -2.22
N MET A 49 8.72 -4.00 -2.05
CA MET A 49 8.64 -3.14 -0.88
C MET A 49 8.45 -3.94 0.41
N LEU A 50 7.52 -4.90 0.43
CA LEU A 50 7.26 -5.74 1.60
C LEU A 50 8.41 -6.70 1.88
N THR A 51 9.02 -7.25 0.82
CA THR A 51 10.17 -8.17 0.93
C THR A 51 11.39 -7.47 1.54
N LYS A 52 11.70 -6.24 1.09
CA LYS A 52 12.79 -5.43 1.67
C LYS A 52 12.59 -5.12 3.15
N ASN A 53 11.33 -5.07 3.60
CA ASN A 53 10.97 -4.79 4.98
C ASN A 53 10.48 -6.04 5.73
N ILE A 54 10.82 -7.24 5.25
CA ILE A 54 10.27 -8.50 5.80
C ILE A 54 10.59 -8.70 7.28
N GLY A 55 11.74 -8.19 7.72
CA GLY A 55 12.17 -8.22 9.12
C GLY A 55 11.18 -7.56 10.09
N TYR A 56 10.46 -6.52 9.63
CA TYR A 56 9.39 -5.90 10.42
C TYR A 56 8.29 -6.93 10.77
N PHE A 57 7.84 -7.71 9.78
CA PHE A 57 6.79 -8.71 9.97
C PHE A 57 7.29 -9.93 10.77
N GLN A 58 8.55 -10.32 10.58
CA GLN A 58 9.20 -11.41 11.33
C GLN A 58 9.33 -11.07 12.82
N SER A 59 9.65 -9.81 13.14
CA SER A 59 9.82 -9.36 14.53
C SER A 59 8.52 -9.33 15.35
N LYS A 60 7.35 -9.39 14.70
CA LYS A 60 6.06 -9.33 15.41
C LYS A 60 5.77 -10.65 16.12
N PRO A 61 5.32 -10.63 17.38
CA PRO A 61 4.84 -11.83 18.08
C PRO A 61 3.73 -12.55 17.29
N VAL A 62 3.64 -13.87 17.44
CA VAL A 62 2.63 -14.71 16.76
C VAL A 62 1.21 -14.28 17.12
N ASN A 63 0.95 -13.89 18.37
CA ASN A 63 -0.38 -13.50 18.86
C ASN A 63 -0.78 -12.03 18.58
N THR A 64 -0.11 -11.37 17.62
CA THR A 64 -0.45 -9.98 17.26
C THR A 64 -1.62 -9.97 16.27
N PRO A 65 -2.58 -9.03 16.37
CA PRO A 65 -3.60 -8.83 15.34
C PRO A 65 -2.97 -8.66 13.95
N LYS A 66 -3.60 -9.24 12.92
CA LYS A 66 -3.14 -9.10 11.55
C LYS A 66 -3.20 -7.64 11.10
N ILE A 67 -2.12 -7.19 10.49
CA ILE A 67 -2.08 -5.88 9.82
C ILE A 67 -2.92 -5.98 8.56
N THR A 68 -3.89 -5.09 8.40
CA THR A 68 -4.70 -5.03 7.19
C THR A 68 -4.02 -4.11 6.19
N ILE A 69 -3.63 -4.62 5.03
CA ILE A 69 -3.13 -3.80 3.92
C ILE A 69 -4.28 -3.57 2.94
N LEU A 70 -4.76 -2.34 2.89
CA LEU A 70 -5.77 -1.87 1.95
C LEU A 70 -5.12 -1.51 0.61
N LEU A 71 -5.61 -2.14 -0.45
CA LEU A 71 -5.10 -1.98 -1.81
C LEU A 71 -6.15 -1.32 -2.71
N ASP A 72 -5.69 -0.65 -3.76
CA ASP A 72 -6.55 -0.25 -4.87
C ASP A 72 -6.95 -1.47 -5.72
N HIS A 73 -8.03 -1.36 -6.49
CA HIS A 73 -8.55 -2.46 -7.34
C HIS A 73 -7.61 -2.92 -8.47
N GLY A 74 -6.52 -2.20 -8.73
CA GLY A 74 -5.53 -2.61 -9.73
C GLY A 74 -4.57 -3.72 -9.26
N TYR A 75 -4.60 -4.05 -7.96
CA TYR A 75 -3.76 -5.09 -7.38
C TYR A 75 -4.42 -6.46 -7.41
N HIS A 76 -3.59 -7.50 -7.56
CA HIS A 76 -4.04 -8.88 -7.64
C HIS A 76 -3.71 -9.62 -6.35
N THR A 77 -4.67 -9.69 -5.41
CA THR A 77 -4.42 -10.19 -4.05
C THR A 77 -3.93 -11.63 -4.01
N GLU A 78 -4.42 -12.52 -4.88
CA GLU A 78 -3.99 -13.92 -4.88
C GLU A 78 -2.54 -14.07 -5.31
N TYR A 79 -2.18 -13.41 -6.41
CA TYR A 79 -0.80 -13.33 -6.88
C TYR A 79 0.15 -12.76 -5.82
N LEU A 80 -0.25 -11.67 -5.15
CA LEU A 80 0.55 -11.07 -4.06
C LEU A 80 0.78 -12.05 -2.90
N ARG A 81 -0.23 -12.86 -2.55
CA ARG A 81 -0.12 -13.83 -1.46
C ARG A 81 0.88 -14.92 -1.82
N GLU A 82 0.70 -15.55 -2.97
CA GLU A 82 1.57 -16.62 -3.46
C GLU A 82 3.04 -16.18 -3.51
N GLU A 83 3.32 -14.99 -4.04
CA GLU A 83 4.69 -14.50 -4.16
C GLU A 83 5.31 -14.14 -2.80
N LEU A 84 4.54 -13.59 -1.87
CA LEU A 84 5.05 -13.25 -0.53
C LEU A 84 5.24 -14.48 0.35
N GLU A 85 4.41 -15.52 0.20
CA GLU A 85 4.57 -16.78 0.92
C GLU A 85 5.84 -17.53 0.49
N LYS A 86 6.27 -17.40 -0.77
CA LYS A 86 7.59 -17.91 -1.22
C LYS A 86 8.76 -17.26 -0.48
N VAL A 87 8.62 -15.99 -0.07
CA VAL A 87 9.65 -15.25 0.68
C VAL A 87 9.56 -15.56 2.18
N TYR A 88 8.35 -15.60 2.73
CA TYR A 88 8.10 -15.83 4.14
C TYR A 88 6.78 -16.60 4.30
N PRO A 89 6.82 -17.95 4.44
CA PRO A 89 5.62 -18.79 4.39
C PRO A 89 4.53 -18.41 5.39
N GLN A 90 4.91 -17.89 6.55
CA GLN A 90 3.97 -17.46 7.59
C GLN A 90 3.54 -15.98 7.46
N ILE A 91 3.83 -15.28 6.35
CA ILE A 91 3.47 -13.87 6.16
C ILE A 91 1.96 -13.63 6.29
N MET A 92 1.11 -14.54 5.80
CA MET A 92 -0.35 -14.43 5.88
C MET A 92 -0.90 -14.66 7.30
N THR A 93 -0.07 -15.09 8.25
CA THR A 93 -0.39 -15.05 9.68
C THR A 93 -0.25 -13.64 10.27
N LYS A 94 0.54 -12.77 9.62
CA LYS A 94 0.87 -11.41 10.07
C LYS A 94 0.08 -10.32 9.36
N ILE A 95 -0.24 -10.54 8.07
CA ILE A 95 -0.94 -9.56 7.25
C ILE A 95 -2.20 -10.14 6.61
N ARG A 96 -3.10 -9.27 6.16
CA ARG A 96 -4.21 -9.60 5.26
C ARG A 96 -4.39 -8.48 4.24
N PHE A 97 -4.79 -8.82 3.03
CA PHE A 97 -5.14 -7.85 2.01
C PHE A 97 -6.65 -7.59 1.98
N GLU A 98 -7.01 -6.34 1.82
CA GLU A 98 -8.39 -5.90 1.54
C GLU A 98 -8.37 -4.97 0.34
N LEU A 99 -9.34 -5.10 -0.57
CA LEU A 99 -9.52 -4.13 -1.64
C LEU A 99 -10.34 -2.95 -1.12
N SER A 100 -9.95 -1.74 -1.52
CA SER A 100 -10.69 -0.51 -1.21
C SER A 100 -12.11 -0.61 -1.76
N ALA A 101 -13.09 -0.09 -1.03
CA ALA A 101 -14.46 -0.05 -1.53
C ALA A 101 -14.53 0.72 -2.85
N LYS A 102 -15.20 0.17 -3.84
CA LYS A 102 -15.52 0.87 -5.09
C LYS A 102 -17.04 0.92 -5.23
N PRO A 103 -17.66 2.09 -4.99
CA PRO A 103 -19.09 2.24 -5.21
C PRO A 103 -19.42 1.84 -6.65
N SER A 104 -20.30 0.86 -6.80
CA SER A 104 -20.78 0.40 -8.09
C SER A 104 -21.53 1.52 -8.81
N LYS A 105 -21.71 1.38 -10.13
CA LYS A 105 -22.48 2.36 -10.92
C LYS A 105 -23.92 2.51 -10.39
N GLN A 106 -24.50 1.44 -9.84
CA GLN A 106 -25.85 1.43 -9.29
C GLN A 106 -25.91 2.19 -7.97
N GLU A 107 -25.01 1.90 -7.02
CA GLU A 107 -24.93 2.60 -5.74
C GLU A 107 -24.66 4.10 -5.91
N LYS A 108 -23.88 4.48 -6.93
CA LYS A 108 -23.65 5.89 -7.29
C LYS A 108 -24.93 6.57 -7.77
N LYS A 109 -25.71 5.91 -8.63
CA LYS A 109 -27.01 6.41 -9.12
C LYS A 109 -28.01 6.55 -7.97
N ASP A 110 -28.09 5.56 -7.10
CA ASP A 110 -29.01 5.56 -5.95
C ASP A 110 -28.66 6.66 -4.93
N GLN A 111 -27.36 7.00 -4.79
CA GLN A 111 -26.90 8.13 -3.99
C GLN A 111 -26.99 9.50 -4.70
N GLY A 112 -27.52 9.55 -5.93
CA GLY A 112 -27.57 10.77 -6.75
C GLY A 112 -26.20 11.34 -7.12
N LYS A 113 -25.12 10.56 -6.97
CA LYS A 113 -23.75 10.99 -7.25
C LYS A 113 -23.35 10.61 -8.67
N SER A 114 -23.00 11.61 -9.48
CA SER A 114 -22.36 11.40 -10.78
C SER A 114 -20.84 11.54 -10.65
N GLY A 115 -20.09 10.73 -11.42
CA GLY A 115 -18.63 10.83 -11.47
C GLY A 115 -17.85 10.07 -10.39
N PHE A 116 -16.68 10.61 -10.02
CA PHE A 116 -15.77 10.02 -9.03
C PHE A 116 -16.25 10.33 -7.62
N VAL A 117 -16.45 9.30 -6.79
CA VAL A 117 -16.87 9.44 -5.39
C VAL A 117 -15.66 9.11 -4.52
N PRO A 118 -15.07 10.09 -3.82
CA PRO A 118 -13.95 9.84 -2.94
C PRO A 118 -14.37 8.90 -1.81
N VAL A 119 -13.57 7.86 -1.58
CA VAL A 119 -13.72 6.96 -0.44
C VAL A 119 -12.81 7.46 0.68
N ALA A 120 -13.19 7.32 1.95
CA ALA A 120 -12.42 7.86 3.08
C ALA A 120 -10.92 7.47 3.05
N ALA A 121 -10.61 6.23 2.65
CA ALA A 121 -9.23 5.78 2.48
C ALA A 121 -8.46 6.54 1.38
N ARG A 122 -9.14 6.94 0.29
CA ARG A 122 -8.57 7.72 -0.81
C ARG A 122 -8.06 9.08 -0.33
N TRP A 123 -8.80 9.74 0.55
CA TRP A 123 -8.41 11.05 1.11
C TRP A 123 -7.12 10.98 1.94
N VAL A 124 -6.93 9.89 2.70
CA VAL A 124 -5.70 9.67 3.47
C VAL A 124 -4.49 9.55 2.53
N ILE A 125 -4.63 8.77 1.44
CA ILE A 125 -3.60 8.61 0.41
C ILE A 125 -3.25 9.97 -0.22
N GLU A 126 -4.25 10.69 -0.72
CA GLU A 126 -4.04 11.93 -1.48
C GLU A 126 -3.35 13.00 -0.63
N ARG A 127 -3.75 13.15 0.63
CA ARG A 127 -3.07 14.07 1.57
C ARG A 127 -1.63 13.65 1.85
N SER A 128 -1.39 12.36 2.07
CA SER A 128 -0.05 11.83 2.34
C SER A 128 0.87 12.05 1.14
N ASN A 129 0.36 11.80 -0.07
CA ASN A 129 1.08 12.08 -1.31
C ASN A 129 1.36 13.57 -1.47
N ALA A 130 0.37 14.45 -1.24
CA ALA A 130 0.58 15.89 -1.31
C ALA A 130 1.67 16.38 -0.33
N TRP A 131 1.73 15.80 0.86
CA TRP A 131 2.79 16.09 1.83
C TRP A 131 4.16 15.58 1.34
N MET A 132 4.23 14.34 0.85
CA MET A 132 5.47 13.74 0.32
C MET A 132 6.00 14.48 -0.92
N GLU A 133 5.14 15.00 -1.80
CA GLU A 133 5.54 15.84 -2.94
C GLU A 133 6.12 17.19 -2.51
N ARG A 134 5.61 17.76 -1.41
CA ARG A 134 6.12 19.02 -0.85
C ARG A 134 7.46 18.81 -0.15
N CYS A 135 7.66 17.65 0.46
CA CYS A 135 8.91 17.22 1.10
C CYS A 135 9.94 16.69 0.08
N LYS A 136 10.37 17.54 -0.86
CA LYS A 136 11.38 17.22 -1.90
C LYS A 136 12.77 16.78 -1.38
N ILE A 137 12.99 16.84 -0.06
CA ILE A 137 14.26 16.51 0.61
C ILE A 137 14.35 15.02 0.97
N VAL A 138 13.25 14.25 0.93
CA VAL A 138 13.32 12.78 1.07
C VAL A 138 13.92 12.20 -0.22
N ARG A 139 15.25 12.27 -0.32
CA ARG A 139 16.04 11.65 -1.38
C ARG A 139 16.04 10.14 -1.17
N ILE A 140 15.03 9.46 -1.72
CA ILE A 140 15.10 8.02 -1.87
C ILE A 140 16.10 7.77 -2.99
N GLN A 141 17.34 7.41 -2.63
CA GLN A 141 18.34 6.98 -3.59
C GLN A 141 17.84 5.67 -4.22
N VAL A 142 17.36 5.75 -5.46
CA VAL A 142 17.36 4.59 -6.33
C VAL A 142 18.84 4.32 -6.59
N LYS A 143 19.43 3.36 -5.85
CA LYS A 143 20.77 2.87 -6.18
C LYS A 143 20.70 2.37 -7.62
N GLY A 144 21.27 3.16 -8.53
CA GLY A 144 21.62 2.70 -9.86
C GLY A 144 22.54 1.51 -9.73
N TYR A 145 22.35 0.55 -10.62
CA TYR A 145 23.22 -0.62 -10.81
C TYR A 145 24.68 -0.21 -10.91
#